data_AF-A0AAU2YPQ4-F1
#
_entry.id   AF-A0AAU2YPQ4-F1
#
_cell.length_a   1.000
_cell.length_b   1.000
_cell.length_c   1.000
_cell.angle_alpha   90.00
_cell.angle_beta   90.00
_cell.angle_gamma   90.00
#
_symmetry.space_group_name_H-M   'P 1'
#
loop_
_entity.id
_entity.type
_entity.pdbx_description
1 polymer ?
#
loop_
_entity_poly.entity_id
_entity_poly.type
_entity_poly.pdbx_seq_one_letter_code
_entity_poly.pdbx_strand_id
1 'polypeptide(L)'
;MYVCSCFGVTEQQVRKHAEDGACTPRQIASACKAGTDCGSCVRTIQAMLGRGSCPRRDLLDQKLTPGTADRVTAGAAPDADQRIAPGAGPVSVPVALPDAA
;
A
#
# COMPACT_ATOMS: atom_id res chain seq x y z
N MET A 1 -4.59 15.03 -16.83
CA MET A 1 -4.03 16.00 -15.88
C MET A 1 -2.96 15.36 -15.00
N TYR A 2 -2.01 16.16 -14.49
CA TYR A 2 -1.01 15.69 -13.51
C TYR A 2 -1.59 15.72 -12.10
N VAL A 3 -1.37 14.65 -11.35
CA VAL A 3 -1.78 14.49 -9.96
C VAL A 3 -0.59 14.69 -9.02
N CYS A 4 0.60 14.20 -9.39
CA CYS A 4 1.83 14.43 -8.63
C CYS A 4 2.84 15.17 -9.49
N SER A 5 3.17 16.41 -9.13
CA SER A 5 4.16 17.21 -9.84
C SER A 5 5.60 16.75 -9.58
N CYS A 6 5.91 16.25 -8.38
CA CYS A 6 7.28 15.84 -8.02
C CYS A 6 7.80 14.69 -8.89
N PHE A 7 6.93 13.73 -9.21
CA PHE A 7 7.28 12.54 -9.99
C PHE A 7 6.59 12.50 -11.36
N GLY A 8 5.90 13.58 -11.75
CA GLY A 8 5.21 13.67 -13.05
C GLY A 8 4.11 12.62 -13.24
N VAL A 9 3.39 12.25 -12.18
CA VAL A 9 2.35 11.21 -12.25
C VAL A 9 1.03 11.82 -12.71
N THR A 10 0.43 11.21 -13.73
CA THR A 10 -0.86 11.60 -14.32
C THR A 10 -2.04 10.87 -13.68
N GLU A 11 -3.23 11.44 -13.80
CA GLU A 11 -4.47 10.79 -13.38
C GLU A 11 -4.67 9.42 -14.07
N GLN A 12 -4.34 9.33 -15.35
CA GLN A 12 -4.46 8.09 -16.11
C GLN A 12 -3.56 6.99 -15.55
N GLN A 13 -2.33 7.32 -15.14
CA GLN A 13 -1.43 6.37 -14.46
C GLN A 13 -2.00 5.93 -13.12
N VAL A 14 -2.57 6.85 -12.33
CA VAL A 14 -3.20 6.48 -11.05
C VAL A 14 -4.38 5.54 -11.27
N ARG A 15 -5.23 5.81 -12.28
CA ARG A 15 -6.37 4.95 -12.62
C ARG A 15 -5.91 3.58 -13.12
N LYS A 16 -4.92 3.52 -14.00
CA LYS A 16 -4.33 2.28 -14.49
C LYS A 16 -3.80 1.43 -13.34
N HIS A 17 -3.04 2.02 -12.41
CA HIS A 17 -2.55 1.27 -11.24
C HIS A 17 -3.69 0.82 -10.32
N ALA A 18 -4.76 1.61 -10.19
CA ALA A 18 -5.94 1.19 -9.44
C ALA A 18 -6.63 -0.03 -10.08
N GLU A 19 -6.73 -0.06 -11.42
CA GLU A 19 -7.21 -1.20 -12.20
C GLU A 19 -6.28 -2.42 -12.06
N ASP A 20 -4.96 -2.20 -12.00
CA ASP A 20 -3.95 -3.23 -11.75
C ASP A 20 -3.95 -3.72 -10.27
N GLY A 21 -4.80 -3.16 -9.40
CA GLY A 21 -5.00 -3.62 -8.01
C GLY A 21 -4.35 -2.75 -6.92
N ALA A 22 -3.79 -1.59 -7.27
CA ALA A 22 -3.28 -0.60 -6.30
C ALA A 22 -4.43 0.26 -5.75
N CYS A 23 -5.20 -0.31 -4.84
CA CYS A 23 -6.41 0.30 -4.28
C CYS A 23 -6.14 1.28 -3.12
N THR A 24 -4.88 1.51 -2.73
CA THR A 24 -4.51 2.44 -1.65
C THR A 24 -3.43 3.42 -2.10
N PRO A 25 -3.36 4.63 -1.52
CA PRO A 25 -2.30 5.60 -1.85
C PRO A 25 -0.90 5.04 -1.63
N ARG A 26 -0.76 4.15 -0.63
CA ARG A 26 0.51 3.49 -0.33
C ARG A 26 0.89 2.47 -1.40
N GLN A 27 -0.07 1.75 -1.97
CA GLN A 27 0.18 0.87 -3.12
C GLN A 27 0.48 1.68 -4.39
N ILE A 28 -0.24 2.79 -4.62
CA ILE A 28 0.07 3.72 -5.70
C ILE A 28 1.49 4.26 -5.54
N ALA A 29 1.90 4.67 -4.33
CA ALA A 29 3.26 5.08 -4.03
C ALA A 29 4.29 3.98 -4.34
N SER A 30 4.00 2.71 -4.04
CA SER A 30 4.87 1.60 -4.40
C SER A 30 4.97 1.37 -5.91
N ALA A 31 3.90 1.63 -6.67
CA ALA A 31 3.86 1.39 -8.11
C ALA A 31 4.48 2.54 -8.93
N CYS A 32 4.21 3.80 -8.55
CA CYS A 32 4.59 4.97 -9.34
C CYS A 32 5.29 6.08 -8.55
N LYS A 33 5.65 5.84 -7.28
CA LYS A 33 6.36 6.79 -6.40
C LYS A 33 5.56 8.04 -6.00
N ALA A 34 4.30 8.16 -6.43
CA ALA A 34 3.46 9.30 -6.05
C ALA A 34 3.28 9.39 -4.53
N GLY A 35 3.45 10.59 -3.98
CA GLY A 35 3.19 10.85 -2.55
C GLY A 35 4.32 10.48 -1.59
N THR A 36 5.51 10.11 -2.08
CA THR A 36 6.69 9.84 -1.23
C THR A 36 7.61 11.05 -1.02
N ASP A 37 7.27 12.19 -1.63
CA ASP A 37 8.01 13.46 -1.53
C ASP A 37 7.19 14.46 -0.69
N CYS A 38 6.78 15.61 -1.24
CA CYS A 38 6.00 16.63 -0.51
C CYS A 38 4.59 16.19 -0.06
N GLY A 39 4.08 15.07 -0.58
CA GLY A 39 2.82 14.46 -0.14
C GLY A 39 1.52 15.20 -0.54
N SER A 40 1.58 16.34 -1.24
CA SER A 40 0.39 17.13 -1.61
C SER A 40 -0.65 16.34 -2.41
N CYS A 41 -0.19 15.45 -3.27
CA CYS A 41 -1.03 14.59 -4.11
C CYS A 41 -1.77 13.48 -3.35
N VAL A 42 -1.38 13.15 -2.11
CA VAL A 42 -1.90 11.97 -1.38
C VAL A 42 -3.41 12.08 -1.13
N ARG A 43 -3.89 13.26 -0.72
CA ARG A 43 -5.34 13.48 -0.47
C ARG A 43 -6.15 13.39 -1.76
N THR A 44 -5.61 13.90 -2.87
CA THR A 44 -6.22 13.79 -4.20
C THR A 44 -6.28 12.33 -4.67
N ILE A 45 -5.19 11.58 -4.49
CA ILE A 45 -5.14 10.14 -4.79
C ILE A 45 -6.18 9.38 -3.97
N GLN A 46 -6.31 9.65 -2.68
CA GLN A 46 -7.36 9.05 -1.85
C GLN A 46 -8.76 9.35 -2.36
N ALA A 47 -9.03 10.58 -2.80
CA ALA A 47 -10.32 10.97 -3.35
C ALA A 47 -10.63 10.22 -4.65
N MET A 48 -9.64 10.04 -5.54
CA MET A 48 -9.81 9.31 -6.80
C MET A 48 -10.03 7.80 -6.58
N LEU A 49 -9.36 7.20 -5.60
CA LEU A 49 -9.53 5.78 -5.27
C LEU A 49 -10.85 5.48 -4.54
N GLY A 50 -11.47 6.51 -3.93
CA GLY A 50 -12.68 6.38 -3.12
C GLY A 50 -12.44 5.72 -1.75
N ARG A 51 -13.46 5.75 -0.89
CA ARG A 51 -13.37 5.25 0.51
C ARG A 51 -13.48 3.72 0.67
N GLY A 52 -13.45 2.92 -0.40
CA GLY A 52 -13.81 1.50 -0.27
C GLY A 52 -13.36 0.52 -1.36
N SER A 53 -12.65 0.93 -2.41
CA SER A 53 -12.37 0.05 -3.57
C SER A 53 -11.30 -1.04 -3.36
N CYS A 54 -10.91 -1.31 -2.10
CA CYS A 54 -9.93 -2.35 -1.82
C CYS A 54 -10.61 -3.72 -1.65
N PRO A 55 -10.10 -4.79 -2.27
CA PRO A 55 -10.53 -6.16 -1.99
C PRO A 55 -10.41 -6.51 -0.50
N ARG A 56 -9.43 -5.96 0.22
CA ARG A 56 -9.36 -6.13 1.68
C ARG A 56 -10.57 -5.52 2.38
N ARG A 57 -11.08 -4.36 1.94
CA ARG A 57 -12.31 -3.77 2.50
C ARG A 57 -13.53 -4.60 2.13
N ASP A 58 -13.60 -5.08 0.90
CA ASP A 58 -14.65 -5.98 0.42
C ASP A 58 -14.70 -7.28 1.22
N LEU A 59 -13.55 -7.94 1.46
CA LEU A 59 -13.45 -9.11 2.35
C LEU A 59 -13.79 -8.78 3.80
N LEU A 60 -13.47 -7.56 4.25
CA LEU A 60 -13.85 -7.07 5.57
C LEU A 60 -15.36 -6.76 5.65
N ASP A 61 -16.03 -6.41 4.55
CA ASP A 61 -17.46 -6.12 4.48
C ASP A 61 -18.29 -7.42 4.39
N GLN A 62 -17.82 -8.39 3.60
CA GLN A 62 -18.38 -9.75 3.50
C GLN A 62 -18.40 -10.49 4.84
N LYS A 63 -17.40 -10.28 5.70
CA LYS A 63 -17.40 -10.83 7.07
C LYS A 63 -18.27 -10.04 8.05
N LEU A 64 -18.78 -8.87 7.67
CA LEU A 64 -19.63 -7.99 8.49
C LEU A 64 -21.13 -8.14 8.18
N THR A 65 -21.54 -8.81 7.09
CA THR A 65 -22.95 -9.19 6.87
C THR A 65 -23.34 -10.29 7.87
N PRO A 66 -24.20 -10.02 8.86
CA PRO A 66 -24.74 -11.06 9.73
C PRO A 66 -26.00 -11.61 9.05
N GLY A 67 -25.90 -12.79 8.44
CA GLY A 67 -27.04 -13.43 7.80
C GLY A 67 -26.75 -14.86 7.41
N THR A 68 -27.29 -15.78 8.21
CA THR A 68 -27.31 -17.25 8.04
C THR A 68 -25.94 -17.92 7.99
N ALA A 69 -25.44 -18.24 9.18
CA ALA A 69 -24.49 -19.32 9.38
C ALA A 69 -25.11 -20.64 8.90
N ASP A 70 -24.78 -21.06 7.68
CA ASP A 70 -24.71 -22.48 7.38
C ASP A 70 -23.28 -22.95 7.67
N ARG A 71 -23.20 -23.97 8.53
CA ARG A 71 -21.96 -24.47 9.12
C ARG A 71 -21.11 -25.15 8.06
N VAL A 72 -20.13 -24.45 7.51
CA VAL A 72 -18.96 -25.13 6.95
C VAL A 72 -18.00 -25.42 8.09
N THR A 73 -17.96 -26.70 8.45
CA THR A 73 -17.02 -27.30 9.40
C THR A 73 -15.57 -26.98 9.02
N ALA A 74 -14.81 -26.56 10.04
CA ALA A 74 -13.38 -26.37 9.99
C ALA A 74 -12.66 -27.60 9.39
N GLY A 75 -11.71 -27.33 8.49
CA GLY A 75 -10.78 -28.32 7.95
C GLY A 75 -9.38 -27.74 7.79
N ALA A 76 -8.53 -28.04 8.77
CA ALA A 76 -7.07 -28.16 8.72
C ALA A 76 -6.19 -26.92 8.41
N ALA A 77 -5.53 -26.42 9.45
CA ALA A 77 -4.21 -25.80 9.35
C ALA A 77 -3.13 -26.88 9.14
N PRO A 78 -2.00 -26.56 8.51
CA PRO A 78 -0.73 -27.17 8.86
C PRO A 78 0.10 -26.22 9.74
N ASP A 79 0.80 -26.90 10.64
CA ASP A 79 1.43 -26.50 11.88
C ASP A 79 2.77 -25.75 11.71
N ALA A 80 3.19 -25.08 12.78
CA ALA A 80 4.35 -24.21 12.85
C ALA A 80 5.66 -24.96 13.21
N ASP A 81 6.71 -24.81 12.40
CA ASP A 81 8.13 -24.96 12.77
C ASP A 81 8.95 -24.35 11.60
N GLN A 82 9.89 -23.41 11.67
CA GLN A 82 10.80 -22.99 12.71
C GLN A 82 11.42 -21.60 12.40
N ARG A 83 11.36 -20.70 13.39
CA ARG A 83 12.37 -19.74 13.91
C ARG A 83 13.47 -19.18 12.97
N ILE A 84 13.64 -17.85 13.00
CA ILE A 84 14.85 -17.12 13.49
C ILE A 84 14.43 -15.66 13.77
N ALA A 85 14.68 -15.16 14.98
CA ALA A 85 14.80 -13.71 15.26
C ALA A 85 16.30 -13.36 15.24
N PRO A 86 16.70 -12.15 14.80
CA PRO A 86 17.02 -11.13 15.81
C PRO A 86 16.70 -9.69 15.37
N GLY A 87 16.75 -8.78 16.33
CA GLY A 87 16.53 -7.34 16.13
C GLY A 87 17.70 -6.60 15.49
N ALA A 88 17.68 -5.28 15.75
CA ALA A 88 18.62 -4.23 15.33
C ALA A 88 18.31 -3.59 13.96
N GLY A 89 17.82 -2.33 13.99
CA GLY A 89 18.14 -1.36 12.94
C GLY A 89 19.59 -0.87 13.12
N PRO A 90 19.95 0.35 12.70
CA PRO A 90 19.53 1.14 11.54
C PRO A 90 20.64 1.13 10.46
N VAL A 91 20.38 1.57 9.23
CA VAL A 91 21.48 1.94 8.32
C VAL A 91 21.32 3.39 7.87
N SER A 92 21.89 4.26 8.68
CA SER A 92 22.30 5.60 8.25
C SER A 92 23.44 5.46 7.25
N VAL A 93 23.28 6.06 6.08
CA VAL A 93 24.32 6.12 5.04
C VAL A 93 25.33 7.20 5.43
N PRO A 94 26.66 6.95 5.39
CA PRO A 94 27.64 8.00 5.61
C PRO A 94 27.74 8.90 4.36
N VAL A 95 27.46 10.19 4.52
CA VAL A 95 27.89 11.25 3.59
C VAL A 95 29.36 11.54 3.89
N ALA A 96 30.25 11.15 2.98
CA ALA A 96 31.63 11.61 2.97
C ALA A 96 31.71 12.90 2.14
N LEU A 97 32.05 14.01 2.81
CA LEU A 97 32.54 15.24 2.18
C LEU A 97 34.09 15.20 2.19
N PRO A 98 34.78 15.46 1.09
CA PRO A 98 36.21 15.74 1.10
C PRO A 98 36.49 17.24 1.33
N ASP A 99 37.24 17.54 2.39
CA ASP A 99 37.90 18.83 2.64
C ASP A 99 39.16 18.93 1.75
N ALA A 100 39.20 19.93 0.87
CA ALA A 100 40.39 20.37 0.16
C ALA A 100 40.93 21.62 0.86
N ALA A 101 42.24 21.59 1.11
CA ALA A 101 43.07 22.58 1.78
C ALA A 101 43.00 23.99 1.19
#